data_AF-G9C4N6-F1
#
_entry.id   AF-G9C4N6-F1
#
_cell.length_a   1.000
_cell.length_b   1.000
_cell.length_c   1.000
_cell.angle_alpha   90.00
_cell.angle_beta   90.00
_cell.angle_gamma   90.00
#
_symmetry.space_group_name_H-M   'P 1'
#
loop_
_entity.id
_entity.type
_entity.pdbx_description
1 polymer ?
#
loop_
_entity_poly.entity_id
_entity_poly.type
_entity_poly.pdbx_seq_one_letter_code
_entity_poly.pdbx_strand_id
1 'polypeptide(L)' 'VKPIVLPGEEINVQVIKDGKEHGQGVAYLDDGTMIVIEGGRDHIGDRIDVLVTSVLQTSAGRMIFAKPKLLERVL' A
#
# COMPACT_ATOMS: atom_id res chain seq x y z
N VAL A 1 -2.65 -21.35 -3.12
CA VAL A 1 -3.50 -20.46 -2.30
C VAL A 1 -3.02 -19.04 -2.53
N LYS A 2 -3.87 -18.09 -2.94
CA LYS A 2 -3.44 -16.68 -3.11
C LYS A 2 -3.21 -16.05 -1.73
N PRO A 3 -2.14 -15.27 -1.51
CA PRO A 3 -1.89 -14.62 -0.23
C PRO A 3 -3.06 -13.68 0.12
N ILE A 4 -3.57 -13.80 1.34
CA ILE A 4 -4.64 -12.96 1.85
C ILE A 4 -3.98 -11.86 2.69
N VAL A 5 -3.96 -10.63 2.18
CA VAL A 5 -3.46 -9.48 2.95
C VAL A 5 -4.58 -8.91 3.83
N LEU A 6 -4.38 -8.78 5.14
CA LEU A 6 -5.42 -8.32 6.07
C LEU A 6 -5.11 -6.93 6.67
N PRO A 7 -6.13 -6.19 7.13
CA PRO A 7 -5.91 -4.98 7.94
C PRO A 7 -5.01 -5.28 9.15
N GLY A 8 -4.05 -4.41 9.40
CA GLY A 8 -3.03 -4.56 10.44
C GLY A 8 -1.77 -5.30 9.99
N GLU A 9 -1.75 -5.91 8.81
CA GLU A 9 -0.52 -6.50 8.27
C GLU A 9 0.43 -5.45 7.73
N GLU A 10 1.72 -5.74 7.88
CA GLU A 10 2.80 -4.96 7.32
C GLU A 10 3.27 -5.59 6.02
N ILE A 11 3.44 -4.77 5.00
CA ILE A 11 3.92 -5.21 3.69
C ILE A 11 4.99 -4.25 3.19
N ASN A 12 6.08 -4.80 2.66
CA ASN A 12 7.12 -4.02 1.99
C ASN A 12 6.76 -3.88 0.50
N VAL A 13 6.60 -2.66 0.02
CA VAL A 13 6.13 -2.39 -1.34
C VAL A 13 6.95 -1.29 -1.98
N GLN A 14 7.16 -1.39 -3.30
CA GLN A 14 7.72 -0.30 -4.07
C GLN A 14 6.59 0.61 -4.53
N VAL A 15 6.67 1.91 -4.22
CA VAL A 15 5.71 2.87 -4.76
C VAL A 15 6.07 3.17 -6.21
N ILE A 16 5.14 2.90 -7.12
CA ILE A 16 5.41 2.91 -8.56
C ILE A 16 5.00 4.23 -9.19
N LYS A 17 3.90 4.83 -8.73
CA LYS A 17 3.32 6.03 -9.33
C LYS A 17 2.41 6.79 -8.36
N ASP A 18 2.03 8.00 -8.75
CA ASP A 18 0.96 8.76 -8.09
C ASP A 18 -0.37 8.01 -8.07
N GLY A 19 -1.10 8.17 -6.97
CA GLY A 19 -2.49 7.76 -6.83
C GLY A 19 -3.48 8.80 -7.36
N LYS A 20 -4.77 8.52 -7.16
CA LYS A 20 -5.84 9.36 -7.67
C LYS A 20 -5.98 10.65 -6.85
N GLU A 21 -5.93 10.52 -5.53
CA GLU A 21 -6.07 11.66 -4.61
C GLU A 21 -4.70 12.27 -4.27
N HIS A 22 -4.70 13.54 -3.88
CA HIS A 22 -3.47 14.24 -3.50
C HIS A 22 -2.72 13.51 -2.38
N GLY A 23 -1.41 13.38 -2.53
CA GLY A 23 -0.54 12.68 -1.58
C GLY A 23 -0.58 11.14 -1.66
N GLN A 24 -1.42 10.55 -2.51
CA GLN A 24 -1.43 9.10 -2.68
C GLN A 24 -0.29 8.60 -3.55
N GLY A 25 0.25 7.43 -3.18
CA GLY A 25 1.04 6.57 -4.04
C GLY A 25 0.30 5.28 -4.38
N VAL A 26 0.73 4.60 -5.45
CA VAL A 26 0.20 3.29 -5.85
C VAL A 26 1.32 2.28 -5.97
N ALA A 27 1.10 1.12 -5.39
CA ALA A 27 1.91 -0.09 -5.56
C ALA A 27 1.04 -1.25 -6.06
N TYR A 28 1.68 -2.33 -6.45
CA TYR A 28 1.00 -3.55 -6.86
C TYR A 28 1.67 -4.76 -6.20
N LEU A 29 0.86 -5.76 -5.83
CA LEU A 29 1.37 -7.11 -5.55
C LEU A 29 1.64 -7.84 -6.86
N ASP A 30 2.39 -8.94 -6.79
CA ASP A 30 2.74 -9.79 -7.94
C ASP A 30 1.52 -10.34 -8.67
N ASP A 31 0.38 -10.48 -7.98
CA ASP A 31 -0.86 -10.98 -8.55
C ASP A 31 -1.75 -9.90 -9.18
N GLY A 32 -1.26 -8.66 -9.25
CA GLY A 32 -1.94 -7.50 -9.81
C GLY A 32 -2.85 -6.76 -8.83
N THR A 33 -2.97 -7.21 -7.58
CA THR A 33 -3.73 -6.49 -6.55
C THR A 33 -3.16 -5.08 -6.35
N MET A 34 -4.01 -4.07 -6.51
CA MET A 34 -3.61 -2.66 -6.35
C MET A 34 -3.56 -2.27 -4.88
N ILE A 35 -2.49 -1.60 -4.48
CA ILE A 35 -2.31 -1.03 -3.15
C ILE A 35 -2.27 0.49 -3.28
N VAL A 36 -3.20 1.17 -2.61
CA VAL A 36 -3.26 2.62 -2.52
C VAL A 36 -2.67 3.04 -1.18
N ILE A 37 -1.63 3.87 -1.22
CA ILE A 37 -0.85 4.28 -0.05
C ILE A 37 -1.09 5.76 0.20
N GLU A 38 -1.79 6.11 1.27
CA GLU A 38 -1.94 7.51 1.69
C GLU A 38 -0.59 8.02 2.21
N GLY A 39 -0.14 9.18 1.72
CA GLY A 39 1.23 9.68 1.97
C GLY A 39 2.30 8.98 1.13
N GLY A 40 1.92 8.08 0.21
CA GLY A 40 2.86 7.34 -0.62
C GLY A 40 3.53 8.18 -1.73
N ARG A 41 2.98 9.35 -2.09
CA ARG A 41 3.50 10.18 -3.19
C ARG A 41 4.98 10.56 -2.99
N ASP A 42 5.36 10.88 -1.77
CA ASP A 42 6.73 11.33 -1.45
C ASP A 42 7.74 10.17 -1.48
N HIS A 43 7.26 8.94 -1.67
CA HIS A 43 8.06 7.71 -1.70
C HIS A 43 8.05 7.05 -3.09
N ILE A 44 7.59 7.73 -4.15
CA ILE A 44 7.60 7.19 -5.52
C ILE A 44 9.04 6.83 -5.93
N GLY A 45 9.22 5.58 -6.34
CA GLY A 45 10.51 4.98 -6.67
C GLY A 45 11.11 4.14 -5.53
N ASP A 46 10.76 4.46 -4.28
CA ASP A 46 11.31 3.82 -3.08
C ASP A 46 10.52 2.55 -2.69
N ARG A 47 11.21 1.65 -2.00
CA ARG A 47 10.60 0.55 -1.25
C ARG A 47 10.38 0.96 0.20
N ILE A 48 9.15 0.92 0.65
CA ILE A 48 8.75 1.30 2.02
C ILE A 48 7.90 0.20 2.66
N ASP A 49 8.00 0.10 3.99
CA ASP A 49 7.05 -0.69 4.77
C ASP A 49 5.77 0.12 4.96
N VAL A 50 4.63 -0.50 4.65
CA VAL A 50 3.31 0.10 4.84
C VAL A 50 2.44 -0.80 5.71
N LEU A 51 1.62 -0.17 6.54
CA LEU A 51 0.59 -0.84 7.33
C LEU A 51 -0.72 -0.84 6.56
N VAL A 52 -1.31 -2.01 6.37
CA VAL A 52 -2.60 -2.16 5.70
C VAL A 52 -3.71 -1.66 6.62
N THR A 53 -4.47 -0.68 6.15
CA THR A 53 -5.58 -0.09 6.91
C THR A 53 -6.92 -0.71 6.57
N SER A 54 -7.13 -1.07 5.30
CA SER A 54 -8.38 -1.71 4.87
C SER A 54 -8.20 -2.45 3.55
N VAL A 55 -9.14 -3.35 3.28
CA VAL A 55 -9.21 -4.13 2.05
C VAL A 55 -10.61 -3.98 1.48
N LEU A 56 -10.70 -3.61 0.19
CA LEU A 56 -11.95 -3.51 -0.53
C LEU A 56 -11.98 -4.52 -1.67
N GLN A 57 -13.01 -5.38 -1.66
CA GLN A 57 -13.31 -6.25 -2.80
C GLN A 57 -14.28 -5.54 -3.73
N THR A 58 -13.95 -5.46 -5.02
CA THR A 58 -14.80 -4.93 -6.08
C THR A 58 -15.02 -6.00 -7.15
N SER A 59 -15.95 -5.78 -8.09
CA SER A 59 -16.14 -6.65 -9.25
C SER A 59 -14.91 -6.73 -10.16
N ALA A 60 -14.07 -5.68 -10.18
CA ALA A 60 -12.83 -5.64 -10.96
C ALA A 60 -11.64 -6.31 -10.26
N GLY A 61 -11.79 -6.69 -8.98
CA GLY A 61 -10.75 -7.31 -8.19
C GLY A 61 -10.61 -6.69 -6.80
N ARG A 62 -9.46 -6.94 -6.18
CA ARG A 62 -9.15 -6.51 -4.82
C ARG A 62 -8.33 -5.22 -4.84
N MET A 63 -8.68 -4.29 -3.95
CA MET A 63 -7.87 -3.12 -3.63
C MET A 63 -7.48 -3.16 -2.15
N ILE A 64 -6.25 -2.79 -1.86
CA ILE A 64 -5.70 -2.68 -0.52
C ILE A 64 -5.41 -1.21 -0.26
N PHE A 65 -5.74 -0.72 0.91
CA PHE A 65 -5.38 0.62 1.37
C PHE A 65 -4.38 0.51 2.50
N ALA A 66 -3.35 1.35 2.47
CA ALA A 66 -2.26 1.32 3.42
C ALA A 66 -1.72 2.73 3.71
N LYS A 67 -0.88 2.84 4.73
CA LYS A 67 -0.11 4.05 5.08
C LYS A 67 1.34 3.68 5.35
N PRO A 68 2.33 4.55 5.06
CA PRO A 68 3.70 4.34 5.49
C PRO A 68 3.73 3.99 6.98
N LYS A 69 4.47 2.93 7.32
CA LYS A 69 4.69 2.60 8.72
C LYS A 69 5.46 3.76 9.33
N LEU A 70 4.88 4.41 10.34
CA LEU A 70 5.61 5.39 11.12
C LEU A 70 6.74 4.61 11.79
N LEU A 71 7.97 4.81 11.33
CA LEU A 71 9.13 4.31 12.06
C LEU A 71 9.15 5.16 13.33
N GLU A 72 8.59 4.64 14.43
CA GLU A 72 8.95 5.15 15.74
C GLU A 72 10.46 4.96 15.86
N ARG A 73 11.21 6.01 15.51
CA ARG A 73 12.57 6.17 15.99
C ARG A 73 12.42 6.32 17.49
N VAL A 74 12.46 5.20 18.20
CA VAL A 74 12.76 5.20 19.62
C VAL A 74 14.14 5.85 19.72
N LEU A 75 14.14 7.13 20.09
CA LEU A 75 15.33 7.90 20.45
C LEU A 75 15.82 7.47 21.83
#